data_AF-A0A7C7Z001-F1
#
_entry.id   AF-A0A7C7Z001-F1
#
_cell.length_a   1.000
_cell.length_b   1.000
_cell.length_c   1.000
_cell.angle_alpha   90.00
_cell.angle_beta   90.00
_cell.angle_gamma   90.00
#
_symmetry.space_group_name_H-M   'P 1'
#
loop_
_entity.id
_entity.type
_entity.pdbx_description
1 polymer ?
#
loop_
_entity_poly.entity_id
_entity_poly.type
_entity_poly.pdbx_seq_one_letter_code
_entity_poly.pdbx_strand_id
1 'polypeptide(L)'
;MQSLEKISVAFTLLALVGLSLWLDATFDPSDAPREATTQPKGEDYYIEGVRISGRDENGIRFLLTAQRQHRDAENDPAILERPQLTQFDEQHGERKTTAENGEIKADGSELTLTGNVRIVQKQTTDRPNTVTDTKRLTIRLASKG
;
A
#
# COMPACT_ATOMS: atom_id res chain seq x y z
N MET A 1 57.54 -23.10 -28.68
CA MET A 1 56.67 -21.94 -28.34
C MET A 1 55.21 -22.37 -28.12
N GLN A 2 54.61 -23.21 -28.97
CA GLN A 2 53.22 -23.70 -28.80
C GLN A 2 52.88 -24.39 -27.46
N SER A 3 53.81 -25.10 -26.83
CA SER A 3 53.55 -25.79 -25.55
C SER A 3 53.46 -24.81 -24.36
N LEU A 4 54.20 -23.70 -24.42
CA LEU A 4 54.24 -22.70 -23.35
C LEU A 4 52.95 -21.86 -23.33
N GLU A 5 52.42 -21.53 -24.51
CA GLU A 5 51.13 -20.84 -24.67
C GLU A 5 49.95 -21.71 -24.19
N LYS A 6 49.98 -23.01 -24.46
CA LYS A 6 48.95 -23.93 -23.97
C LYS A 6 48.93 -24.02 -22.44
N ILE A 7 50.11 -23.98 -21.81
CA ILE A 7 50.24 -24.00 -20.35
C ILE A 7 49.73 -22.69 -19.74
N SER A 8 50.04 -21.53 -20.35
CA SER A 8 49.55 -20.24 -19.84
C SER A 8 48.03 -20.09 -19.98
N VAL A 9 47.45 -20.59 -21.08
CA VAL A 9 46.00 -20.62 -21.27
C VAL A 9 45.33 -21.56 -20.25
N ALA A 10 45.88 -22.76 -20.06
CA ALA A 10 45.34 -23.71 -19.06
C ALA A 10 45.40 -23.14 -17.64
N PHE A 11 46.50 -22.46 -17.29
CA PHE A 11 46.65 -21.81 -15.98
C PHE A 11 45.65 -20.66 -15.79
N THR A 12 45.47 -19.83 -16.81
CA THR A 12 44.47 -18.74 -16.78
C THR A 12 43.05 -19.29 -16.60
N LEU A 13 42.71 -20.38 -17.30
CA LEU A 13 41.39 -21.02 -17.16
C LEU A 13 41.20 -21.59 -15.74
N LEU A 14 42.22 -22.23 -15.17
CA LEU A 14 42.19 -22.72 -13.80
C LEU A 14 42.02 -21.58 -12.78
N ALA A 15 42.71 -20.45 -12.99
CA ALA A 15 42.57 -19.27 -12.14
C ALA A 15 41.16 -18.67 -12.22
N LEU A 16 40.57 -18.60 -13.42
CA LEU A 16 39.20 -18.13 -13.61
C LEU A 16 38.18 -19.03 -12.91
N VAL A 17 38.31 -20.36 -13.06
CA VAL A 17 37.43 -21.32 -12.37
C VAL A 17 37.56 -21.19 -10.85
N GLY A 18 38.80 -21.10 -10.34
CA GLY A 18 39.04 -20.90 -8.91
C GLY A 18 38.44 -19.59 -8.38
N LEU A 19 38.58 -18.50 -9.13
CA LEU A 19 38.00 -17.22 -8.78
C LEU A 19 36.46 -17.26 -8.78
N SER A 20 35.85 -17.93 -9.76
CA SER A 20 34.39 -18.10 -9.82
C SER A 20 33.85 -18.88 -8.63
N LEU A 21 34.51 -19.98 -8.23
CA LEU A 21 34.12 -20.76 -7.06
C LEU A 21 34.31 -19.99 -5.76
N TRP A 22 35.38 -19.19 -5.66
CA TRP A 22 35.60 -18.32 -4.50
C TRP A 22 34.54 -17.22 -4.39
N LEU A 23 34.12 -16.64 -5.52
CA LEU A 23 33.08 -15.63 -5.56
C LEU A 23 31.72 -16.22 -5.13
N ASP A 24 31.36 -17.39 -5.64
CA ASP A 24 30.12 -18.08 -5.30
C ASP A 24 30.04 -18.40 -3.79
N ALA A 25 31.15 -18.89 -3.20
CA ALA A 25 31.22 -19.17 -1.77
C ALA A 25 31.25 -17.91 -0.88
N THR A 26 31.76 -16.78 -1.39
CA THR A 26 31.86 -15.52 -0.62
C THR A 26 30.56 -14.71 -0.69
N PHE A 27 29.84 -14.82 -1.81
CA PHE A 27 28.64 -14.05 -2.10
C PHE A 27 27.41 -14.96 -2.18
N ASP A 28 27.26 -15.93 -1.27
CA ASP A 28 26.00 -16.65 -1.12
C ASP A 28 24.92 -15.63 -0.69
N PRO A 29 23.98 -15.26 -1.57
CA PRO A 29 22.94 -14.29 -1.25
C PRO A 29 21.93 -14.84 -0.22
N SER A 30 22.11 -16.10 0.20
CA SER A 30 21.33 -16.77 1.24
C SER A 30 21.82 -16.44 2.65
N ASP A 31 23.09 -16.04 2.82
CA ASP A 31 23.71 -15.77 4.13
C ASP A 31 23.62 -14.30 4.58
N ALA A 32 23.11 -13.41 3.73
CA ALA A 32 22.66 -12.10 4.20
C ALA A 32 21.53 -12.35 5.21
N PRO A 33 21.61 -11.83 6.46
CA PRO A 33 20.50 -11.87 7.39
C PRO A 33 19.33 -11.15 6.73
N ARG A 34 18.43 -11.90 6.10
CA ARG A 34 17.08 -11.41 5.85
C ARG A 34 16.54 -11.21 7.24
N GLU A 35 16.44 -9.95 7.67
CA GLU A 35 15.57 -9.61 8.78
C GLU A 35 14.24 -10.29 8.45
N ALA A 36 13.94 -11.36 9.15
CA ALA A 36 12.69 -12.06 9.03
C ALA A 36 11.64 -11.14 9.66
N THR A 37 11.27 -10.07 8.96
CA THR A 37 9.94 -9.51 9.11
C THR A 37 9.03 -10.69 8.84
N THR A 38 8.45 -11.17 9.93
CA THR A 38 7.48 -12.26 9.92
C THR A 38 6.30 -11.72 9.15
N GLN A 39 6.34 -11.83 7.82
CA GLN A 39 5.21 -11.50 6.96
C GLN A 39 4.09 -12.41 7.48
N PRO A 40 2.99 -11.84 8.00
CA PRO A 40 1.87 -12.64 8.47
C PRO A 40 1.47 -13.57 7.34
N LYS A 41 1.42 -14.88 7.65
CA LYS A 41 1.14 -15.91 6.66
C LYS A 41 -0.27 -15.70 6.11
N GLY A 42 -0.39 -14.99 4.98
CA GLY A 42 -1.65 -14.60 4.36
C GLY A 42 -1.70 -13.18 3.79
N GLU A 43 -0.80 -12.28 4.19
CA GLU A 43 -0.76 -10.90 3.68
C GLU A 43 0.35 -10.77 2.61
N ASP A 44 -0.03 -10.46 1.36
CA ASP A 44 0.95 -10.15 0.31
C ASP A 44 1.76 -8.90 0.68
N TYR A 45 1.11 -7.89 1.27
CA TYR A 45 1.75 -6.70 1.81
C TYR A 45 0.87 -5.94 2.81
N TYR A 46 1.51 -5.22 3.73
CA TYR A 46 0.87 -4.22 4.59
C TYR A 46 1.58 -2.86 4.48
N ILE A 47 0.83 -1.78 4.69
CA ILE A 47 1.32 -0.39 4.70
C ILE A 47 0.82 0.27 5.98
N GLU A 48 1.73 0.85 6.75
CA GLU A 48 1.40 1.64 7.94
C GLU A 48 1.30 3.13 7.56
N GLY A 49 0.29 3.82 8.11
CA GLY A 49 0.10 5.25 7.88
C GLY A 49 -0.34 5.60 6.46
N VAL A 50 -1.32 4.88 5.91
CA VAL A 50 -1.80 5.13 4.54
C VAL A 50 -2.48 6.49 4.43
N ARG A 51 -2.14 7.20 3.35
CA ARG A 51 -2.77 8.45 2.95
C ARG A 51 -3.02 8.46 1.44
N ILE A 52 -4.29 8.44 1.06
CA ILE A 52 -4.76 8.43 -0.34
C ILE A 52 -5.56 9.71 -0.57
N SER A 53 -5.27 10.45 -1.63
CA SER A 53 -6.05 11.64 -2.01
C SER A 53 -6.67 11.46 -3.39
N GLY A 54 -7.97 11.67 -3.50
CA GLY A 54 -8.68 11.78 -4.77
C GLY A 54 -8.71 13.23 -5.24
N ARG A 55 -8.44 13.45 -6.53
CA ARG A 55 -8.38 14.77 -7.14
C ARG A 55 -9.33 14.85 -8.34
N ASP A 56 -9.88 16.03 -8.58
CA ASP A 56 -10.67 16.37 -9.76
C ASP A 56 -10.23 17.72 -10.33
N GLU A 57 -11.00 18.26 -11.29
CA GLU A 57 -10.72 19.54 -11.96
C GLU A 57 -10.65 20.72 -10.97
N ASN A 58 -11.33 20.59 -9.82
CA ASN A 58 -11.42 21.63 -8.79
C ASN A 58 -10.39 21.43 -7.66
N GLY A 59 -9.59 20.36 -7.70
CA GLY A 59 -8.54 20.08 -6.73
C GLY A 59 -8.79 18.82 -5.92
N ILE A 60 -8.44 18.82 -4.64
CA ILE A 60 -8.55 17.62 -3.80
C ILE A 60 -10.02 17.43 -3.39
N ARG A 61 -10.66 16.38 -3.93
CA ARG A 61 -12.04 16.01 -3.61
C ARG A 61 -12.15 15.25 -2.29
N PHE A 62 -11.20 14.36 -2.02
CA PHE A 62 -11.19 13.59 -0.78
C PHE A 62 -9.80 13.18 -0.34
N LEU A 63 -9.69 12.92 0.96
CA LEU A 63 -8.51 12.38 1.62
C LEU A 63 -8.93 11.20 2.48
N LEU A 64 -8.40 10.02 2.18
CA LEU A 64 -8.56 8.80 2.94
C LEU A 64 -7.27 8.49 3.69
N THR A 65 -7.38 8.37 5.01
CA THR A 65 -6.25 7.99 5.89
C THR A 65 -6.62 6.75 6.69
N ALA A 66 -5.68 5.84 6.91
CA ALA A 66 -5.86 4.66 7.76
C ALA A 66 -4.59 4.39 8.57
N GLN A 67 -4.74 3.73 9.72
CA GLN A 67 -3.57 3.36 10.54
C GLN A 67 -2.75 2.27 9.87
N ARG A 68 -3.44 1.28 9.31
CA ARG A 68 -2.85 0.17 8.57
C ARG A 68 -3.72 -0.16 7.38
N GLN A 69 -3.10 -0.54 6.28
CA GLN A 69 -3.73 -1.18 5.14
C GLN A 69 -3.05 -2.52 4.90
N HIS A 70 -3.80 -3.56 4.60
CA HIS A 70 -3.25 -4.81 4.09
C HIS A 70 -4.05 -5.31 2.89
N ARG A 71 -3.44 -6.19 2.12
CA ARG A 71 -4.08 -6.90 1.01
C ARG A 71 -3.59 -8.34 0.98
N ASP A 72 -4.52 -9.26 0.85
CA ASP A 72 -4.24 -10.70 0.84
C ASP A 72 -3.81 -11.20 -0.54
N ALA A 73 -4.40 -10.67 -1.62
CA ALA A 73 -4.02 -10.95 -3.01
C ALA A 73 -4.24 -9.73 -3.92
N GLU A 74 -3.53 -9.63 -5.06
CA GLU A 74 -3.59 -8.46 -5.97
C GLU A 74 -5.03 -8.01 -6.33
N ASN A 75 -5.94 -8.96 -6.58
CA ASN A 75 -7.33 -8.68 -6.97
C ASN A 75 -8.30 -8.51 -5.79
N ASP A 76 -7.84 -8.72 -4.56
CA ASP A 76 -8.69 -8.61 -3.38
C ASP A 76 -8.84 -7.15 -2.94
N PRO A 77 -9.95 -6.81 -2.24
CA PRO A 77 -10.08 -5.51 -1.61
C PRO A 77 -8.92 -5.23 -0.65
N ALA A 78 -8.47 -3.97 -0.61
CA ALA A 78 -7.57 -3.54 0.44
C ALA A 78 -8.37 -3.32 1.73
N ILE A 79 -7.93 -3.94 2.81
CA ILE A 79 -8.52 -3.80 4.13
C ILE A 79 -7.82 -2.65 4.86
N LEU A 80 -8.60 -1.77 5.48
CA LEU A 80 -8.17 -0.55 6.15
C LEU A 80 -8.56 -0.60 7.63
N GLU A 81 -7.59 -0.44 8.51
CA GLU A 81 -7.82 -0.34 9.95
C GLU A 81 -7.98 1.12 10.37
N ARG A 82 -9.05 1.39 11.12
CA ARG A 82 -9.44 2.72 11.61
C ARG A 82 -9.41 3.78 10.49
N PRO A 83 -10.14 3.56 9.38
CA PRO A 83 -10.17 4.52 8.29
C PRO A 83 -10.84 5.82 8.71
N GLN A 84 -10.29 6.91 8.21
CA GLN A 84 -10.86 8.25 8.24
C GLN A 84 -10.90 8.81 6.83
N LEU A 85 -12.10 9.06 6.33
CA LEU A 85 -12.35 9.75 5.07
C LEU A 85 -12.75 11.19 5.34
N THR A 86 -11.96 12.14 4.84
CA THR A 86 -12.32 13.56 4.78
C THR A 86 -12.69 13.90 3.34
N GLN A 87 -13.90 14.41 3.13
CA GLN A 87 -14.37 14.88 1.83
C GLN A 87 -14.49 16.39 1.84
N PHE A 88 -14.06 17.00 0.75
CA PHE A 88 -14.12 18.43 0.51
C PHE A 88 -15.17 18.67 -0.56
N ASP A 89 -16.17 19.46 -0.21
CA ASP A 89 -17.19 19.93 -1.13
C ASP A 89 -17.07 21.45 -1.20
N GLU A 90 -16.90 21.98 -2.41
CA GLU A 90 -16.70 23.42 -2.66
C GLU A 90 -17.83 24.27 -2.08
N GLN A 91 -19.04 23.72 -1.96
CA GLN A 91 -20.20 24.42 -1.41
C GLN A 91 -20.52 24.04 0.04
N HIS A 92 -20.15 22.82 0.48
CA HIS A 92 -20.75 22.21 1.67
C HIS A 92 -19.77 21.91 2.81
N GLY A 93 -18.53 22.40 2.70
CA GLY A 93 -17.53 22.31 3.77
C GLY A 93 -16.92 20.91 3.92
N GLU A 94 -16.17 20.73 4.99
CA GLU A 94 -15.49 19.48 5.30
C GLU A 94 -16.47 18.46 5.90
N ARG A 95 -16.61 17.29 5.25
CA ARG A 95 -17.31 16.12 5.80
C ARG A 95 -16.32 15.06 6.20
N LYS A 96 -16.31 14.69 7.48
CA LYS A 96 -15.42 13.67 8.03
C LYS A 96 -16.21 12.40 8.36
N THR A 97 -15.73 11.26 7.88
CA THR A 97 -16.29 9.94 8.17
C THR A 97 -15.23 9.07 8.79
N THR A 98 -15.50 8.48 9.95
CA THR A 98 -14.59 7.54 10.64
C THR A 98 -15.28 6.20 10.83
N ALA A 99 -14.51 5.11 10.83
CA ALA A 99 -15.01 3.78 11.15
C ALA A 99 -13.92 2.93 11.82
N GLU A 100 -14.28 1.75 12.31
CA GLU A 100 -13.32 0.78 12.84
C GLU A 100 -12.58 0.04 11.72
N ASN A 101 -13.31 -0.38 10.69
CA ASN A 101 -12.78 -1.12 9.55
C ASN A 101 -13.26 -0.51 8.23
N GLY A 102 -12.44 -0.61 7.21
CA GLY A 102 -12.75 -0.21 5.85
C GLY A 102 -12.29 -1.25 4.84
N GLU A 103 -13.00 -1.34 3.73
CA GLU A 103 -12.66 -2.18 2.59
C GLU A 103 -12.74 -1.30 1.34
N ILE A 104 -11.62 -1.14 0.63
CA ILE A 104 -11.60 -0.47 -0.67
C ILE A 104 -11.44 -1.51 -1.77
N LYS A 105 -12.32 -1.48 -2.76
CA LYS A 105 -12.22 -2.40 -3.91
C LYS A 105 -10.88 -2.21 -4.62
N ALA A 106 -10.43 -3.27 -5.30
CA ALA A 106 -9.18 -3.25 -6.05
C ALA A 106 -9.12 -2.15 -7.12
N ASP A 107 -10.27 -1.79 -7.70
CA ASP A 107 -10.42 -0.70 -8.67
C ASP A 107 -10.46 0.71 -8.04
N GLY A 108 -10.45 0.82 -6.71
CA GLY A 108 -10.56 2.08 -5.98
C GLY A 108 -11.92 2.79 -6.10
N SER A 109 -12.92 2.16 -6.72
CA SER A 109 -14.19 2.82 -7.06
C SER A 109 -15.15 2.93 -5.87
N GLU A 110 -15.00 2.03 -4.89
CA GLU A 110 -15.94 1.87 -3.78
C GLU A 110 -15.20 1.60 -2.46
N LEU A 111 -15.59 2.34 -1.43
CA LEU A 111 -15.12 2.21 -0.05
C LEU A 111 -16.30 1.81 0.82
N THR A 112 -16.21 0.63 1.45
CA THR A 112 -17.16 0.18 2.45
C THR A 112 -16.56 0.36 3.84
N LEU A 113 -17.28 1.06 4.71
CA LEU A 113 -16.90 1.33 6.09
C LEU A 113 -17.82 0.54 7.02
N THR A 114 -17.25 -0.11 8.03
CA THR A 114 -17.98 -0.92 9.01
C THR A 114 -17.46 -0.72 10.42
N GLY A 115 -18.35 -0.90 11.39
CA GLY A 115 -18.04 -0.74 12.82
C GLY A 115 -17.98 0.72 13.21
N ASN A 116 -18.90 1.14 14.09
CA ASN A 116 -18.99 2.49 14.65
C ASN A 116 -18.75 3.60 13.61
N VAL A 117 -19.44 3.51 12.48
CA VAL A 117 -19.29 4.49 11.39
C VAL A 117 -19.93 5.78 11.85
N ARG A 118 -19.13 6.84 11.92
CA ARG A 118 -19.56 8.16 12.36
C ARG A 118 -19.24 9.18 11.29
N ILE A 119 -20.27 9.85 10.80
CA ILE A 119 -20.19 10.94 9.82
C ILE A 119 -20.42 12.23 10.58
N VAL A 120 -19.48 13.17 10.47
CA VAL A 120 -19.56 14.51 11.01
C VAL A 120 -19.49 15.50 9.86
N GLN A 121 -20.55 16.25 9.66
CA GLN A 121 -20.58 17.38 8.74
C GLN A 121 -20.55 18.67 9.55
N LYS A 122 -19.47 19.44 9.42
CA LYS A 122 -19.33 20.73 10.11
C LYS A 122 -20.41 21.70 9.64
N GLN A 123 -20.80 22.59 10.55
CA GLN A 123 -21.70 23.69 10.25
C GLN A 123 -21.12 24.56 9.13
N THR A 124 -21.95 24.87 8.13
CA THR A 124 -21.68 25.93 7.15
C THR A 124 -22.73 27.03 7.30
N THR A 125 -22.60 28.13 6.56
CA THR A 125 -23.58 29.22 6.55
C THR A 125 -24.99 28.71 6.23
N ASP A 126 -25.09 27.65 5.42
CA ASP A 126 -26.36 27.14 4.89
C ASP A 126 -26.83 25.82 5.54
N ARG A 127 -26.01 25.17 6.39
CA ARG A 127 -26.36 23.88 7.02
C ARG A 127 -25.90 23.76 8.47
N PRO A 128 -26.75 23.22 9.37
CA PRO A 128 -26.38 22.97 10.75
C PRO A 128 -25.38 21.81 10.85
N ASN A 129 -24.65 21.76 11.97
CA ASN A 129 -23.79 20.64 12.30
C ASN A 129 -24.61 19.34 12.37
N THR A 130 -24.22 18.34 11.58
CA THR A 130 -24.93 17.06 11.53
C THR A 130 -23.98 15.93 11.89
N VAL A 131 -24.44 15.07 12.80
CA VAL A 131 -23.77 13.83 13.17
C VAL A 131 -24.68 12.66 12.83
N THR A 132 -24.15 11.72 12.05
CA THR A 132 -24.85 10.50 11.67
C THR A 132 -24.01 9.30 12.07
N ASP A 133 -24.57 8.44 12.92
CA ASP A 133 -23.96 7.18 13.32
C ASP A 133 -24.65 6.02 12.59
N THR A 134 -23.87 5.09 12.05
CA THR A 134 -24.36 3.87 11.39
C THR A 134 -23.41 2.70 11.62
N LYS A 135 -23.88 1.48 11.35
CA LYS A 135 -23.04 0.27 11.46
C LYS A 135 -22.25 0.00 10.18
N ARG A 136 -22.77 0.42 9.04
CA ARG A 136 -22.21 0.19 7.71
C ARG A 136 -22.54 1.36 6.79
N LEU A 137 -21.56 1.78 6.00
CA LEU A 137 -21.71 2.81 4.99
C LEU A 137 -20.88 2.42 3.77
N THR A 138 -21.47 2.49 2.58
CA THR A 138 -20.74 2.30 1.32
C THR A 138 -20.70 3.61 0.57
N ILE A 139 -19.50 4.02 0.15
CA ILE A 139 -19.22 5.28 -0.53
C ILE A 139 -18.62 4.95 -1.88
N ARG A 140 -19.18 5.51 -2.95
CA ARG A 140 -18.56 5.47 -4.28
C ARG A 140 -17.58 6.64 -4.41
N LEU A 141 -16.32 6.34 -4.67
CA LEU A 141 -15.23 7.30 -4.82
C LEU A 141 -15.01 7.73 -6.28
N ALA A 142 -15.50 6.94 -7.24
CA ALA A 142 -15.39 7.26 -8.65
C ALA A 142 -16.10 8.57 -8.99
N SER A 143 -15.40 9.44 -9.75
CA SER A 143 -16.05 10.55 -10.42
C SER A 143 -17.03 10.01 -11.44
N LYS A 144 -18.27 10.48 -11.42
CA LYS A 144 -19.02 10.51 -12.69
C LYS A 144 -18.20 11.41 -13.61
N GLY A 145 -17.66 10.82 -14.67
CA GLY A 145 -17.35 11.57 -15.89
C GLY A 145 -18.64 12.01 -16.55
#